data_AF-U5C862-F1
#
_entry.id   AF-U5C862-F1
#
_cell.length_a   1.000
_cell.length_b   1.000
_cell.length_c   1.000
_cell.angle_alpha   90.00
_cell.angle_beta   90.00
_cell.angle_gamma   90.00
#
_symmetry.space_group_name_H-M   'P 1'
#
loop_
_entity.id
_entity.type
_entity.pdbx_description
1 polymer ?
#
loop_
_entity_poly.entity_id
_entity_poly.type
_entity_poly.pdbx_seq_one_letter_code
_entity_poly.pdbx_strand_id
1 'polypeptide(L)'
;MRSLLLLLILIPVFVTNTYAQDNLANYKRAKTLIGYGNYKEAMGLLVPYMDDTKFGELSKYATYHFAHAGYLNNQFELASTSLKPLLEAKSWRKLDDAKYLYALANFQKKDNLSALVAISEIKDANLFKEAEKASYIFLKNESVSFLTSNLSKFNANQGFMQALKEKLESQTIMSTDEKAIYNQVKSAKIEDGIAKKEKNKNPQFLEVAVILPFNYSGGSGVNNLNAHNFIFELYQGLKLGVDELNKNGKKVNLRTFDSARNPEKLKQILADPFLEIADIIVGPVYPEETEIVAAFAENNDIPFINPLSNVDEKFEAYDFAYLFRPSVSSISQGLMDFSRKNLEGKRIAIAYSGATRDELLSKQTAELAVKLGYQIVANKSVNEKDIRTFFSNLNVSRNSNPKADMVFVFSDDPNIASPIFGLLESINVDLPIFVMDSWLYFNFANYEMLENQNLRFIGNNSVRLESPEVENFKNGFYKQYSTFPSFNAHLGYDLAYWLHESINVNEGFDLRKNLDKKGFRKGKISYGTNFQNSKNNRYIPIFKLEDGVLIEK
;
A
#
# COMPACT_ATOMS: atom_id res chain seq x y z
N MET A 1 -13.52 3.65 -101.40
CA MET A 1 -12.48 4.40 -100.66
C MET A 1 -13.11 5.05 -99.45
N ARG A 2 -12.36 5.11 -98.35
CA ARG A 2 -12.73 5.55 -96.99
C ARG A 2 -13.46 6.89 -96.96
N SER A 3 -14.42 7.04 -96.04
CA SER A 3 -14.40 8.13 -95.06
C SER A 3 -15.43 7.90 -93.95
N LEU A 4 -14.94 7.96 -92.72
CA LEU A 4 -15.67 8.04 -91.46
C LEU A 4 -16.45 9.37 -91.36
N LEU A 5 -17.59 9.39 -90.67
CA LEU A 5 -17.85 10.38 -89.62
C LEU A 5 -19.01 9.92 -88.71
N LEU A 6 -18.72 9.84 -87.41
CA LEU A 6 -19.67 9.62 -86.32
C LEU A 6 -20.44 10.92 -86.02
N LEU A 7 -21.72 10.80 -85.66
CA LEU A 7 -22.41 11.80 -84.83
C LEU A 7 -23.26 11.09 -83.75
N LEU A 8 -23.01 11.47 -82.50
CA LEU A 8 -23.65 11.00 -81.26
C LEU A 8 -25.14 11.35 -81.21
N ILE A 9 -25.96 10.41 -80.74
CA ILE A 9 -27.33 10.66 -80.25
C ILE A 9 -27.35 10.38 -78.74
N LEU A 10 -27.71 11.40 -77.97
CA LEU A 10 -27.98 11.33 -76.54
C LEU A 10 -29.32 10.59 -76.30
N ILE A 11 -29.33 9.60 -75.40
CA ILE A 11 -30.55 9.01 -74.83
C ILE A 11 -30.53 9.28 -73.32
N PRO A 12 -31.58 9.88 -72.72
CA PRO A 12 -31.63 10.11 -71.29
C PRO A 12 -31.98 8.79 -70.58
N VAL A 13 -31.06 8.29 -69.76
CA VAL A 13 -31.32 7.21 -68.81
C VAL A 13 -31.97 7.81 -67.57
N PHE A 14 -33.26 7.53 -67.36
CA PHE A 14 -33.90 7.74 -66.06
C PHE A 14 -33.29 6.76 -65.06
N VAL A 15 -32.41 7.25 -64.20
CA VAL A 15 -31.94 6.51 -63.02
C VAL A 15 -32.98 6.69 -61.92
N THR A 16 -33.80 5.66 -61.69
CA THR A 16 -34.58 5.55 -60.46
C THR A 16 -33.62 5.22 -59.32
N ASN A 17 -33.26 6.23 -58.52
CA ASN A 17 -32.59 6.00 -57.24
C ASN A 17 -33.56 5.28 -56.29
N THR A 18 -33.48 3.95 -56.25
CA THR A 18 -34.03 3.16 -55.15
C THR A 18 -33.07 3.32 -53.97
N TYR A 19 -33.37 4.28 -53.08
CA TYR A 19 -32.76 4.30 -51.76
C TYR A 19 -33.28 3.09 -50.99
N ALA A 20 -32.52 2.00 -50.98
CA ALA A 20 -32.69 0.96 -49.98
C ALA A 20 -32.34 1.58 -48.61
N GLN A 21 -33.35 2.02 -47.85
CA GLN A 21 -33.17 2.34 -46.43
C GLN A 21 -32.61 1.09 -45.75
N ASP A 22 -31.38 1.15 -45.22
CA ASP A 22 -30.87 0.12 -44.32
C ASP A 22 -31.75 0.17 -43.07
N ASN A 23 -32.78 -0.70 -43.03
CA ASN A 23 -33.78 -0.78 -41.96
C ASN A 23 -33.14 -1.02 -40.58
N LEU A 24 -31.84 -1.34 -40.49
CA LEU A 24 -31.09 -1.57 -39.26
C LEU A 24 -30.01 -0.50 -38.98
N ALA A 25 -29.91 0.58 -39.76
CA ALA A 25 -28.90 1.61 -39.56
C ALA A 25 -28.98 2.23 -38.15
N ASN A 26 -30.19 2.55 -37.67
CA ASN A 26 -30.39 3.13 -36.34
C ASN A 26 -30.08 2.12 -35.23
N TYR A 27 -30.40 0.84 -35.42
CA TYR A 27 -30.03 -0.22 -34.47
C TYR A 27 -28.50 -0.36 -34.35
N LYS A 28 -27.77 -0.39 -35.47
CA LYS A 28 -26.29 -0.44 -35.47
C LYS A 28 -25.68 0.81 -34.81
N ARG A 29 -26.22 1.99 -35.12
CA ARG A 29 -25.82 3.26 -34.50
C ARG A 29 -26.05 3.24 -32.99
N ALA A 30 -27.20 2.75 -32.52
CA ALA A 30 -27.49 2.65 -31.10
C ALA A 30 -26.45 1.80 -30.35
N LYS A 31 -26.08 0.63 -30.88
CA LYS A 31 -25.03 -0.21 -30.29
C LYS A 31 -23.68 0.51 -30.19
N THR A 32 -23.34 1.27 -31.23
CA THR A 32 -22.11 2.07 -31.26
C THR A 32 -22.14 3.18 -30.20
N LEU A 33 -23.28 3.87 -30.06
CA LEU A 33 -23.48 4.92 -29.05
C LEU A 33 -23.39 4.39 -27.62
N ILE A 34 -23.85 3.16 -27.35
CA ILE A 34 -23.65 2.51 -26.04
C ILE A 34 -22.14 2.40 -25.73
N GLY A 35 -21.33 1.98 -26.70
CA GLY A 35 -19.87 1.88 -26.53
C GLY A 35 -19.18 3.22 -26.29
N TYR A 36 -19.75 4.33 -26.79
CA TYR A 36 -19.22 5.68 -26.61
C TYR A 36 -19.80 6.44 -25.41
N GLY A 37 -20.64 5.82 -24.59
CA GLY A 37 -21.23 6.47 -23.41
C GLY A 37 -22.49 7.30 -23.68
N ASN A 38 -22.99 7.32 -24.92
CA ASN A 38 -24.17 8.11 -25.32
C ASN A 38 -25.48 7.33 -25.11
N TYR A 39 -25.75 6.95 -23.86
CA TYR A 39 -26.80 5.98 -23.52
C TYR A 39 -28.22 6.48 -23.82
N LYS A 40 -28.53 7.73 -23.48
CA LYS A 40 -29.88 8.29 -23.68
C LYS A 40 -30.29 8.33 -25.15
N GLU A 41 -29.37 8.71 -26.04
CA GLU A 41 -29.60 8.69 -27.49
C GLU A 41 -29.73 7.25 -28.01
N ALA A 42 -28.86 6.34 -27.56
CA ALA A 42 -28.93 4.94 -27.92
C ALA A 42 -30.27 4.31 -27.56
N MET A 43 -30.78 4.58 -26.35
CA MET A 43 -32.09 4.11 -25.90
C MET A 43 -33.21 4.60 -26.83
N GLY A 44 -33.22 5.89 -27.18
CA GLY A 44 -34.21 6.46 -28.11
C GLY A 44 -34.20 5.78 -29.48
N LEU A 45 -33.02 5.44 -30.00
CA LEU A 45 -32.89 4.73 -31.28
C LEU A 45 -33.32 3.25 -31.23
N LEU A 46 -33.34 2.63 -30.04
CA LEU A 46 -33.69 1.21 -29.87
C LEU A 46 -35.19 0.98 -29.71
N VAL A 47 -35.95 1.96 -29.19
CA VAL A 47 -37.40 1.81 -28.91
C VAL A 47 -38.19 1.24 -30.09
N PRO A 48 -38.04 1.71 -31.36
CA PRO A 48 -38.81 1.17 -32.47
C PRO A 48 -38.54 -0.31 -32.75
N TYR A 49 -37.33 -0.79 -32.43
CA TYR A 49 -36.90 -2.16 -32.70
C TYR A 49 -37.34 -3.16 -31.63
N MET A 50 -37.90 -2.69 -30.50
CA MET A 50 -38.39 -3.54 -29.40
C MET A 50 -39.77 -4.16 -29.67
N ASP A 51 -40.41 -3.82 -30.79
CA ASP A 51 -41.70 -4.38 -31.20
C ASP A 51 -41.53 -5.80 -31.77
N ASP A 52 -41.90 -6.81 -30.98
CA ASP A 52 -41.80 -8.24 -31.35
C ASP A 52 -42.64 -8.59 -32.59
N THR A 53 -43.79 -7.92 -32.79
CA THR A 53 -44.65 -8.18 -33.96
C THR A 53 -43.99 -7.78 -35.28
N LYS A 54 -43.06 -6.82 -35.22
CA LYS A 54 -42.34 -6.29 -36.39
C LYS A 54 -40.97 -6.91 -36.58
N PHE A 55 -40.27 -7.23 -35.49
CA PHE A 55 -38.85 -7.57 -35.52
C PHE A 55 -38.53 -8.96 -34.96
N GLY A 56 -39.51 -9.69 -34.41
CA GLY A 56 -39.34 -11.04 -33.88
C GLY A 56 -38.14 -11.15 -32.94
N GLU A 57 -37.24 -12.10 -33.19
CA GLU A 57 -36.02 -12.29 -32.37
C GLU A 57 -35.15 -11.03 -32.20
N LEU A 58 -35.10 -10.14 -33.20
CA LEU A 58 -34.32 -8.89 -33.08
C LEU A 58 -34.87 -7.99 -31.97
N SER A 59 -36.18 -8.06 -31.70
CA SER A 59 -36.82 -7.29 -30.62
C SER A 59 -36.25 -7.62 -29.25
N LYS A 60 -35.87 -8.88 -29.03
CA LYS A 60 -35.24 -9.34 -27.79
C LYS A 60 -33.85 -8.73 -27.62
N TYR A 61 -33.05 -8.72 -28.69
CA TYR A 61 -31.73 -8.08 -28.66
C TYR A 61 -31.83 -6.56 -28.51
N ALA A 62 -32.81 -5.92 -29.16
CA ALA A 62 -33.06 -4.49 -29.00
C ALA A 62 -33.44 -4.15 -27.55
N THR A 63 -34.34 -4.94 -26.96
CA THR A 63 -34.78 -4.79 -25.56
C THR A 63 -33.61 -4.97 -24.59
N TYR A 64 -32.75 -5.97 -24.81
CA TYR A 64 -31.55 -6.16 -24.00
C TYR A 64 -30.57 -4.99 -24.10
N HIS A 65 -30.28 -4.51 -25.32
CA HIS A 65 -29.41 -3.33 -25.50
C HIS A 65 -30.03 -2.06 -24.91
N PHE A 66 -31.35 -1.91 -24.97
CA PHE A 66 -32.07 -0.80 -24.35
C PHE A 66 -31.93 -0.85 -22.83
N ALA A 67 -32.15 -2.03 -22.23
CA ALA A 67 -31.97 -2.22 -20.80
C ALA A 67 -30.50 -2.03 -20.35
N HIS A 68 -29.53 -2.48 -21.15
CA HIS A 68 -28.11 -2.29 -20.88
C HIS A 68 -27.74 -0.80 -20.89
N ALA A 69 -28.19 -0.06 -21.89
CA ALA A 69 -28.03 1.38 -21.94
C ALA A 69 -28.73 2.07 -20.75
N GLY A 70 -29.93 1.62 -20.38
CA GLY A 70 -30.65 2.09 -19.19
C GLY A 70 -29.86 1.87 -17.90
N TYR A 71 -29.27 0.68 -17.72
CA TYR A 71 -28.41 0.37 -16.58
C TYR A 71 -27.19 1.28 -16.51
N LEU A 72 -26.47 1.44 -17.63
CA LEU A 72 -25.29 2.33 -17.72
C LEU A 72 -25.66 3.81 -17.52
N ASN A 73 -26.91 4.19 -17.80
CA ASN A 73 -27.44 5.52 -17.55
C ASN A 73 -28.05 5.67 -16.14
N ASN A 74 -27.77 4.75 -15.22
CA ASN A 74 -28.30 4.70 -13.85
C ASN A 74 -29.82 4.61 -13.74
N GLN A 75 -30.52 4.14 -14.77
CA GLN A 75 -31.97 3.93 -14.80
C GLN A 75 -32.31 2.47 -14.46
N PHE A 76 -31.97 2.05 -13.23
CA PHE A 76 -32.05 0.64 -12.82
C PHE A 76 -33.49 0.09 -12.79
N GLU A 77 -34.48 0.91 -12.43
CA GLU A 77 -35.89 0.51 -12.44
C GLU A 77 -36.36 0.22 -13.88
N LEU A 78 -36.01 1.10 -14.81
CA LEU A 78 -36.32 0.92 -16.22
C LEU A 78 -35.61 -0.30 -16.79
N ALA A 79 -34.30 -0.45 -16.53
CA ALA A 79 -33.51 -1.58 -17.00
C ALA A 79 -34.09 -2.92 -16.50
N SER A 80 -34.34 -3.04 -15.20
CA SER A 80 -34.92 -4.26 -14.62
C SER A 80 -36.31 -4.56 -15.16
N THR A 81 -37.17 -3.55 -15.35
CA THR A 81 -38.53 -3.73 -15.89
C THR A 81 -38.50 -4.15 -17.36
N SER A 82 -37.64 -3.54 -18.18
CA SER A 82 -37.50 -3.89 -19.60
C SER A 82 -36.95 -5.31 -19.81
N LEU A 83 -36.20 -5.86 -18.85
CA LEU A 83 -35.65 -7.21 -18.95
C LEU A 83 -36.65 -8.31 -18.62
N LYS A 84 -37.70 -8.05 -17.80
CA LYS A 84 -38.65 -9.09 -17.35
C LYS A 84 -39.23 -9.94 -18.49
N PRO A 85 -39.73 -9.37 -19.61
CA PRO A 85 -40.27 -10.17 -20.70
C PRO A 85 -39.23 -11.10 -21.36
N LEU A 86 -37.93 -10.73 -21.31
CA LEU A 86 -36.86 -11.57 -21.85
C LEU A 86 -36.61 -12.80 -20.98
N LEU A 87 -36.79 -12.68 -19.67
CA LEU A 87 -36.58 -13.78 -18.71
C LEU A 87 -37.65 -14.87 -18.85
N GLU A 88 -38.85 -14.51 -19.31
CA GLU A 88 -39.97 -15.43 -19.55
C GLU A 88 -39.84 -16.19 -20.90
N ALA A 89 -38.87 -15.83 -21.73
CA ALA A 89 -38.67 -16.48 -23.02
C ALA A 89 -38.19 -17.94 -22.85
N LYS A 90 -38.92 -18.90 -23.42
CA LYS A 90 -38.59 -20.35 -23.37
C LYS A 90 -37.16 -20.67 -23.81
N SER A 91 -36.65 -19.95 -24.82
CA SER A 91 -35.30 -20.11 -25.33
C SER A 91 -34.85 -18.83 -26.01
N TRP A 92 -33.69 -18.30 -25.61
CA TRP A 92 -33.04 -17.19 -26.28
C TRP A 92 -31.52 -17.23 -26.02
N ARG A 93 -30.71 -16.93 -27.03
CA ARG A 93 -29.25 -17.10 -26.98
C ARG A 93 -28.58 -16.28 -25.86
N LYS A 94 -29.17 -15.14 -25.50
CA LYS A 94 -28.67 -14.21 -24.46
C LYS A 94 -29.51 -14.22 -23.18
N LEU A 95 -30.27 -15.29 -22.93
CA LEU A 95 -31.13 -15.39 -21.75
C LEU A 95 -30.32 -15.24 -20.45
N ASP A 96 -29.16 -15.91 -20.38
CA ASP A 96 -28.29 -15.84 -19.21
C ASP A 96 -27.64 -14.45 -19.06
N ASP A 97 -27.25 -13.79 -20.16
CA ASP A 97 -26.81 -12.38 -20.14
C ASP A 97 -27.90 -11.45 -19.59
N ALA A 98 -29.17 -11.68 -19.96
CA ALA A 98 -30.30 -10.90 -19.47
C ALA A 98 -30.59 -11.14 -18.00
N LYS A 99 -30.49 -12.38 -17.51
CA LYS A 99 -30.57 -12.71 -16.08
C LYS A 99 -29.48 -12.00 -15.29
N TYR A 100 -28.25 -12.01 -15.79
CA TYR A 100 -27.13 -11.33 -15.14
C TYR A 100 -27.35 -9.82 -15.07
N LEU A 101 -27.71 -9.17 -16.19
CA LEU A 101 -27.99 -7.73 -16.20
C LEU A 101 -29.20 -7.37 -15.32
N TYR A 102 -30.22 -8.23 -15.28
CA TYR A 102 -31.37 -8.07 -14.39
C TYR A 102 -30.93 -8.16 -12.92
N ALA A 103 -30.05 -9.10 -12.57
CA ALA A 103 -29.49 -9.20 -11.23
C ALA A 103 -28.71 -7.94 -10.83
N LEU A 104 -27.83 -7.45 -11.71
CA LEU A 104 -27.08 -6.20 -11.47
C LEU A 104 -28.03 -5.01 -11.24
N ALA A 105 -29.07 -4.86 -12.05
CA ALA A 105 -30.05 -3.79 -11.88
C ALA A 105 -30.79 -3.90 -10.54
N ASN A 106 -31.16 -5.10 -10.10
CA ASN A 106 -31.85 -5.31 -8.82
C ASN A 106 -30.93 -5.11 -7.61
N PHE A 107 -29.66 -5.49 -7.69
CA PHE A 107 -28.67 -5.17 -6.65
C PHE A 107 -28.54 -3.66 -6.45
N GLN A 108 -28.47 -2.87 -7.52
CA GLN A 108 -28.43 -1.40 -7.44
C GLN A 108 -29.70 -0.81 -6.79
N LYS A 109 -30.84 -1.48 -6.98
CA LYS A 109 -32.12 -1.15 -6.33
C LYS A 109 -32.23 -1.65 -4.88
N LYS A 110 -31.23 -2.36 -4.37
CA LYS A 110 -31.24 -3.09 -3.09
C LYS A 110 -32.29 -4.21 -3.01
N ASP A 111 -32.79 -4.67 -4.15
CA ASP A 111 -33.60 -5.89 -4.24
C ASP A 111 -32.70 -7.11 -4.39
N ASN A 112 -31.98 -7.41 -3.30
CA ASN A 112 -30.97 -8.45 -3.25
C ASN A 112 -31.54 -9.86 -3.46
N LEU A 113 -32.80 -10.07 -3.09
CA LEU A 113 -33.47 -11.37 -3.26
C LEU A 113 -33.73 -11.65 -4.75
N SER A 114 -34.34 -10.71 -5.48
CA SER A 114 -34.59 -10.87 -6.91
C SER A 114 -33.29 -11.03 -7.69
N ALA A 115 -32.23 -10.33 -7.28
CA ALA A 115 -30.92 -10.47 -7.89
C ALA A 115 -30.35 -11.89 -7.71
N LEU A 116 -30.35 -12.42 -6.48
CA LEU A 116 -29.84 -13.76 -6.20
C LEU A 116 -30.64 -14.88 -6.89
N VAL A 117 -31.97 -14.74 -6.96
CA VAL A 117 -32.83 -15.68 -7.70
C VAL A 117 -32.44 -15.71 -9.17
N ALA A 118 -32.29 -14.55 -9.81
CA ALA A 118 -31.89 -14.48 -11.22
C ALA A 118 -30.51 -15.10 -11.46
N ILE A 119 -29.56 -14.91 -10.54
CA ILE A 119 -28.23 -15.53 -10.62
C ILE A 119 -28.30 -17.05 -10.51
N SER A 120 -29.13 -17.58 -9.62
CA SER A 120 -29.28 -19.04 -9.45
C SER A 120 -29.81 -19.77 -10.69
N GLU A 121 -30.41 -19.03 -11.62
CA GLU A 121 -30.96 -19.58 -12.86
C GLU A 121 -30.00 -19.49 -14.06
N ILE A 122 -28.82 -18.88 -13.90
CA ILE A 122 -27.78 -18.80 -14.95
C ILE A 122 -27.16 -20.19 -15.15
N LYS A 123 -27.13 -20.66 -16.40
CA LYS A 123 -26.63 -21.99 -16.77
C LYS A 123 -25.20 -21.94 -17.31
N ASP A 124 -24.81 -20.83 -17.95
CA ASP A 124 -23.43 -20.61 -18.38
C ASP A 124 -22.49 -20.53 -17.18
N ALA A 125 -21.54 -21.46 -17.09
CA ALA A 125 -20.66 -21.59 -15.93
C ALA A 125 -19.69 -20.40 -15.77
N ASN A 126 -19.26 -19.78 -16.87
CA ASN A 126 -18.35 -18.63 -16.80
C ASN A 126 -19.09 -17.38 -16.33
N LEU A 127 -20.30 -17.15 -16.87
CA LEU A 127 -21.15 -16.06 -16.46
C LEU A 127 -21.69 -16.24 -15.04
N PHE A 128 -21.99 -17.48 -14.62
CA PHE A 128 -22.36 -17.78 -13.24
C PHE A 128 -21.24 -17.37 -12.28
N LYS A 129 -19.99 -17.73 -12.57
CA LYS A 129 -18.83 -17.29 -11.78
C LYS A 129 -18.69 -15.77 -11.72
N GLU A 130 -18.93 -15.07 -12.82
CA GLU A 130 -18.94 -13.60 -12.83
C GLU A 130 -20.07 -13.03 -11.97
N ALA A 131 -21.24 -13.66 -12.01
CA ALA A 131 -22.39 -13.30 -11.19
C ALA A 131 -22.16 -13.55 -9.69
N GLU A 132 -21.43 -14.60 -9.31
CA GLU A 132 -21.00 -14.82 -7.93
C GLU A 132 -20.13 -13.67 -7.42
N LYS A 133 -19.23 -13.10 -8.24
CA LYS A 133 -18.46 -11.91 -7.86
C LYS A 133 -19.37 -10.72 -7.58
N ALA A 134 -20.40 -10.51 -8.41
CA ALA A 134 -21.39 -9.47 -8.17
C ALA A 134 -22.14 -9.71 -6.85
N SER A 135 -22.57 -10.94 -6.58
CA SER A 135 -23.18 -11.30 -5.29
C SER A 135 -22.30 -10.87 -4.11
N TYR A 136 -21.01 -11.18 -4.12
CA TYR A 136 -20.11 -10.75 -3.05
C TYR A 136 -20.06 -9.22 -2.91
N ILE A 137 -19.80 -8.50 -4.02
CA ILE A 137 -19.63 -7.04 -4.02
C ILE A 137 -20.85 -6.34 -3.42
N PHE A 138 -22.06 -6.76 -3.77
CA PHE A 138 -23.29 -6.13 -3.32
C PHE A 138 -23.73 -6.60 -1.93
N LEU A 139 -23.34 -7.81 -1.51
CA LEU A 139 -23.79 -8.40 -0.24
C LEU A 139 -22.78 -8.29 0.91
N LYS A 140 -21.52 -7.94 0.67
CA LYS A 140 -20.51 -7.79 1.75
C LYS A 140 -20.89 -6.79 2.85
N ASN A 141 -21.83 -5.90 2.57
CA ASN A 141 -22.37 -4.91 3.51
C ASN A 141 -23.81 -5.20 3.96
N GLU A 142 -24.39 -6.32 3.53
CA GLU A 142 -25.74 -6.73 3.89
C GLU A 142 -25.80 -7.23 5.34
N SER A 143 -27.00 -7.21 5.92
CA SER A 143 -27.27 -7.67 7.27
C SER A 143 -27.04 -9.18 7.42
N VAL A 144 -26.48 -9.58 8.56
CA VAL A 144 -26.29 -11.01 8.91
C VAL A 144 -27.62 -11.75 8.88
N SER A 145 -28.70 -11.14 9.40
CA SER A 145 -30.04 -11.73 9.39
C SER A 145 -30.56 -12.07 7.99
N PHE A 146 -30.33 -11.19 7.00
CA PHE A 146 -30.69 -11.49 5.61
C PHE A 146 -29.88 -12.67 5.07
N LEU A 147 -28.58 -12.68 5.30
CA LEU A 147 -27.68 -13.71 4.78
C LEU A 147 -27.97 -15.09 5.41
N THR A 148 -28.21 -15.14 6.72
CA THR A 148 -28.54 -16.40 7.40
C THR A 148 -29.93 -16.92 7.00
N SER A 149 -30.94 -16.06 6.88
CA SER A 149 -32.29 -16.44 6.48
C SER A 149 -32.39 -16.98 5.06
N ASN A 150 -31.43 -16.65 4.19
CA ASN A 150 -31.41 -17.06 2.79
C ASN A 150 -30.32 -18.10 2.46
N LEU A 151 -29.57 -18.58 3.46
CA LEU A 151 -28.47 -19.53 3.28
C LEU A 151 -28.89 -20.81 2.54
N SER A 152 -30.01 -21.40 2.92
CA SER A 152 -30.49 -22.65 2.32
C SER A 152 -30.81 -22.54 0.83
N LYS A 153 -31.10 -21.32 0.34
CA LYS A 153 -31.43 -21.05 -1.07
C LYS A 153 -30.20 -20.76 -1.92
N PHE A 154 -29.18 -20.13 -1.33
CA PHE A 154 -28.06 -19.56 -2.09
C PHE A 154 -26.68 -20.09 -1.68
N ASN A 155 -26.61 -21.19 -0.91
CA ASN A 155 -25.36 -21.82 -0.50
C ASN A 155 -24.46 -22.30 -1.64
N ALA A 156 -25.01 -22.50 -2.85
CA ALA A 156 -24.23 -22.82 -4.04
C ALA A 156 -23.43 -21.62 -4.58
N ASN A 157 -23.89 -20.39 -4.30
CA ASN A 157 -23.24 -19.16 -4.75
C ASN A 157 -22.07 -18.79 -3.84
N GLN A 158 -20.84 -18.94 -4.33
CA GLN A 158 -19.62 -18.73 -3.55
C GLN A 158 -19.46 -17.28 -3.07
N GLY A 159 -19.88 -16.31 -3.87
CA GLY A 159 -19.82 -14.90 -3.45
C GLY A 159 -20.80 -14.56 -2.32
N PHE A 160 -21.98 -15.16 -2.33
CA PHE A 160 -22.92 -15.10 -1.20
C PHE A 160 -22.31 -15.74 0.06
N MET A 161 -21.70 -16.91 -0.08
CA MET A 161 -21.06 -17.62 1.04
C MET A 161 -19.89 -16.84 1.63
N GLN A 162 -19.09 -16.19 0.79
CA GLN A 162 -17.98 -15.34 1.22
C GLN A 162 -18.47 -14.10 1.96
N ALA A 163 -19.51 -13.42 1.45
CA ALA A 163 -20.10 -12.26 2.14
C ALA A 163 -20.65 -12.65 3.53
N LEU A 164 -21.31 -13.81 3.65
CA LEU A 164 -21.77 -14.34 4.93
C LEU A 164 -20.61 -14.64 5.88
N LYS A 165 -19.54 -15.28 5.39
CA LYS A 165 -18.35 -15.58 6.19
C LYS A 165 -17.74 -14.33 6.80
N GLU A 166 -17.42 -13.33 5.97
CA GLU A 166 -16.80 -12.07 6.42
C GLU A 166 -17.70 -11.32 7.41
N LYS A 167 -19.02 -11.33 7.16
CA LYS A 167 -19.97 -10.72 8.08
C LYS A 167 -20.00 -11.40 9.44
N LEU A 168 -19.98 -12.72 9.48
CA LEU A 168 -19.87 -13.46 10.74
C LEU A 168 -18.53 -13.16 11.43
N GLU A 169 -17.41 -13.19 10.71
CA GLU A 169 -16.07 -12.91 11.27
C GLU A 169 -15.92 -11.51 11.85
N SER A 170 -16.65 -10.53 11.31
CA SER A 170 -16.66 -9.15 11.82
C SER A 170 -17.46 -8.96 13.13
N GLN A 171 -18.26 -9.95 13.55
CA GLN A 171 -19.04 -9.84 14.77
C GLN A 171 -18.19 -10.12 16.02
N THR A 172 -18.31 -9.24 17.03
CA THR A 172 -17.67 -9.44 18.34
C THR A 172 -18.35 -10.51 19.19
N ILE A 173 -19.63 -10.78 18.94
CA ILE A 173 -20.45 -11.78 19.65
C ILE A 173 -21.36 -12.47 18.62
N MET A 174 -21.31 -13.80 18.58
CA MET A 174 -22.19 -14.64 17.75
C MET A 174 -23.15 -15.45 18.63
N SER A 175 -24.39 -15.62 18.18
CA SER A 175 -25.35 -16.59 18.72
C SER A 175 -24.92 -18.04 18.47
N THR A 176 -25.58 -18.99 19.14
CA THR A 176 -25.32 -20.43 18.94
C THR A 176 -25.55 -20.85 17.49
N ASP A 177 -26.61 -20.34 16.87
CA ASP A 177 -26.97 -20.65 15.48
C ASP A 177 -25.96 -20.04 14.50
N GLU A 178 -25.54 -18.79 14.70
CA GLU A 178 -24.50 -18.13 13.89
C GLU A 178 -23.16 -18.85 14.00
N LYS A 179 -22.79 -19.37 15.18
CA LYS A 179 -21.58 -20.19 15.36
C LYS A 179 -21.66 -21.51 14.59
N ALA A 180 -22.82 -22.16 14.58
CA ALA A 180 -23.02 -23.39 13.81
C ALA A 180 -22.87 -23.12 12.30
N ILE A 181 -23.47 -22.04 11.82
CA ILE A 181 -23.35 -21.57 10.43
C ILE A 181 -21.89 -21.22 10.11
N TYR A 182 -21.20 -20.46 10.98
CA TYR A 182 -19.80 -20.10 10.76
C TYR A 182 -18.90 -21.33 10.60
N ASN A 183 -19.06 -22.34 11.46
CA ASN A 183 -18.29 -23.58 11.35
C ASN A 183 -18.58 -24.33 10.03
N GLN A 184 -19.84 -24.31 9.56
CA GLN A 184 -20.20 -24.87 8.26
C GLN A 184 -19.52 -24.11 7.11
N VAL A 185 -19.61 -22.78 7.10
CA VAL A 185 -19.05 -21.92 6.04
C VAL A 185 -17.52 -21.94 6.04
N LYS A 186 -16.88 -21.99 7.22
CA LYS A 186 -15.43 -22.09 7.38
C LYS A 186 -14.86 -23.40 6.83
N SER A 187 -15.62 -24.50 6.95
CA SER A 187 -15.20 -25.83 6.49
C SER A 187 -15.46 -26.07 5.01
N ALA A 188 -16.39 -25.32 4.41
CA ALA A 188 -16.56 -25.30 2.98
C ALA A 188 -15.27 -24.75 2.37
N LYS A 189 -14.64 -25.52 1.48
CA LYS A 189 -13.58 -25.01 0.60
C LYS A 189 -14.21 -23.97 -0.33
N ILE A 190 -14.47 -22.79 0.20
CA ILE A 190 -14.63 -21.58 -0.61
C ILE A 190 -13.24 -21.42 -1.22
N GLU A 191 -13.07 -21.87 -2.45
CA GLU A 191 -11.90 -21.51 -3.23
C GLU A 191 -11.78 -19.98 -3.10
N ASP A 192 -10.59 -19.46 -2.78
CA ASP A 192 -10.23 -18.04 -2.87
C ASP A 192 -10.25 -17.56 -4.36
N GLY A 193 -11.26 -18.01 -5.10
CA GLY A 193 -11.45 -17.98 -6.54
C GLY A 193 -12.37 -16.85 -7.00
N ILE A 194 -12.64 -15.84 -6.17
CA ILE A 194 -12.88 -14.50 -6.72
C ILE A 194 -11.51 -14.03 -7.20
N ALA A 195 -11.14 -14.49 -8.40
CA ALA A 195 -9.91 -14.09 -9.06
C ALA A 195 -9.82 -12.57 -9.01
N LYS A 196 -8.94 -12.07 -8.14
CA LYS A 196 -8.19 -10.84 -8.38
C LYS A 196 -7.83 -10.91 -9.85
N LYS A 197 -8.38 -9.98 -10.64
CA LYS A 197 -8.05 -9.76 -12.06
C LYS A 197 -6.61 -10.23 -12.22
N GLU A 198 -6.35 -11.36 -12.91
CA GLU A 198 -5.01 -11.95 -12.95
C GLU A 198 -4.09 -10.81 -13.33
N LYS A 199 -3.35 -10.31 -12.34
CA LYS A 199 -2.51 -9.15 -12.56
C LYS A 199 -1.48 -9.69 -13.51
N ASN A 200 -1.47 -9.18 -14.74
CA ASN A 200 -0.44 -9.47 -15.73
C ASN A 200 0.87 -8.84 -15.21
N LYS A 201 1.36 -9.36 -14.10
CA LYS A 201 2.63 -9.01 -13.48
C LYS A 201 3.71 -9.45 -14.44
N ASN A 202 4.71 -8.62 -14.59
CA ASN A 202 5.84 -8.91 -15.45
C ASN A 202 6.70 -9.99 -14.77
N PRO A 203 6.75 -11.24 -15.26
CA PRO A 203 7.46 -12.31 -14.55
C PRO A 203 8.99 -12.13 -14.64
N GLN A 204 9.48 -11.15 -15.40
CA GLN A 204 10.90 -10.93 -15.62
C GLN A 204 11.49 -9.78 -14.80
N PHE A 205 10.67 -8.83 -14.34
CA PHE A 205 11.15 -7.63 -13.66
C PHE A 205 10.46 -7.47 -12.32
N LEU A 206 11.19 -6.95 -11.34
CA LEU A 206 10.60 -6.38 -10.14
C LEU A 206 10.09 -4.98 -10.47
N GLU A 207 8.78 -4.80 -10.51
CA GLU A 207 8.13 -3.53 -10.82
C GLU A 207 7.92 -2.71 -9.54
N VAL A 208 8.72 -1.64 -9.35
CA VAL A 208 8.68 -0.80 -8.15
C VAL A 208 8.11 0.57 -8.49
N ALA A 209 6.97 0.91 -7.88
CA ALA A 209 6.43 2.26 -7.89
C ALA A 209 6.99 3.05 -6.71
N VAL A 210 7.53 4.25 -6.96
CA VAL A 210 7.99 5.17 -5.91
C VAL A 210 7.09 6.39 -5.92
N ILE A 211 6.29 6.56 -4.88
CA ILE A 211 5.42 7.72 -4.71
C ILE A 211 6.00 8.58 -3.60
N LEU A 212 6.59 9.72 -3.96
CA LEU A 212 7.20 10.63 -2.99
C LEU A 212 6.80 12.08 -3.30
N PRO A 213 6.64 12.95 -2.27
CA PRO A 213 6.34 14.36 -2.48
C PRO A 213 7.63 15.11 -2.81
N PHE A 214 8.12 14.94 -4.04
CA PHE A 214 9.28 15.66 -4.54
C PHE A 214 9.03 17.18 -4.58
N ASN A 215 7.76 17.60 -4.57
CA ASN A 215 7.34 19.01 -4.65
C ASN A 215 7.96 19.69 -5.86
N TYR A 216 8.01 18.97 -6.97
CA TYR A 216 8.64 19.43 -8.20
C TYR A 216 7.68 20.39 -8.92
N SER A 217 7.88 21.69 -8.70
CA SER A 217 7.14 22.77 -9.36
C SER A 217 7.61 23.00 -10.81
N GLY A 218 7.75 21.94 -11.60
CA GLY A 218 7.74 21.99 -13.07
C GLY A 218 8.81 22.82 -13.79
N GLY A 219 9.93 23.19 -13.14
CA GLY A 219 11.05 23.84 -13.81
C GLY A 219 12.00 22.81 -14.41
N SER A 220 12.45 22.96 -15.66
CA SER A 220 13.48 22.09 -16.24
C SER A 220 14.82 22.29 -15.51
N GLY A 221 15.18 21.35 -14.62
CA GLY A 221 16.49 21.28 -13.98
C GLY A 221 16.44 21.02 -12.47
N VAL A 222 17.29 20.12 -11.99
CA VAL A 222 17.47 19.73 -10.57
C VAL A 222 18.09 20.88 -9.73
N ASN A 223 18.46 21.99 -10.36
CA ASN A 223 19.29 23.06 -9.79
C ASN A 223 18.61 23.91 -8.70
N ASN A 224 17.28 23.82 -8.54
CA ASN A 224 16.53 24.60 -7.55
C ASN A 224 16.00 23.76 -6.36
N LEU A 225 16.41 22.49 -6.23
CA LEU A 225 16.12 21.71 -5.03
C LEU A 225 17.12 22.09 -3.93
N ASN A 226 16.61 22.51 -2.77
CA ASN A 226 17.45 22.74 -1.59
C ASN A 226 18.30 21.48 -1.31
N ALA A 227 19.61 21.66 -1.15
CA ALA A 227 20.61 20.60 -0.96
C ALA A 227 20.39 19.69 0.27
N HIS A 228 19.33 19.90 1.05
CA HIS A 228 18.97 19.16 2.26
C HIS A 228 17.53 18.62 2.22
N ASN A 229 17.00 18.35 1.04
CA ASN A 229 15.70 17.68 0.92
C ASN A 229 15.86 16.18 1.17
N PHE A 230 15.56 15.75 2.40
CA PHE A 230 15.66 14.35 2.82
C PHE A 230 14.90 13.35 1.92
N ILE A 231 13.82 13.77 1.26
CA ILE A 231 13.05 12.95 0.31
C ILE A 231 13.87 12.71 -0.94
N PHE A 232 14.54 13.75 -1.44
CA PHE A 232 15.37 13.66 -2.63
C PHE A 232 16.67 12.88 -2.35
N GLU A 233 17.26 13.04 -1.16
CA GLU A 233 18.41 12.24 -0.72
C GLU A 233 18.08 10.75 -0.63
N LEU A 234 16.94 10.41 -0.02
CA LEU A 234 16.42 9.04 0.02
C LEU A 234 16.27 8.46 -1.39
N TYR A 235 15.66 9.24 -2.30
CA TYR A 235 15.47 8.81 -3.68
C TYR A 235 16.80 8.62 -4.43
N GLN A 236 17.78 9.51 -4.25
CA GLN A 236 19.11 9.37 -4.86
C GLN A 236 19.78 8.07 -4.42
N GLY A 237 19.72 7.76 -3.11
CA GLY A 237 20.21 6.49 -2.57
C GLY A 237 19.53 5.29 -3.22
N LEU A 238 18.19 5.29 -3.24
CA LEU A 238 17.37 4.24 -3.85
C LEU A 238 17.70 4.04 -5.32
N LYS A 239 17.78 5.14 -6.09
CA LYS A 239 18.07 5.12 -7.52
C LYS A 239 19.46 4.57 -7.81
N LEU A 240 20.47 4.99 -7.04
CA LEU A 240 21.83 4.48 -7.19
C LEU A 240 21.89 2.98 -6.92
N GLY A 241 21.22 2.50 -5.86
CA GLY A 241 21.15 1.07 -5.54
C GLY A 241 20.47 0.26 -6.65
N VAL A 242 19.35 0.75 -7.20
CA VAL A 242 18.67 0.12 -8.35
C VAL A 242 19.57 0.09 -9.59
N ASP A 243 20.29 1.17 -9.88
CA ASP A 243 21.20 1.23 -11.03
C ASP A 243 22.34 0.23 -10.91
N GLU A 244 22.90 0.04 -9.71
CA GLU A 244 23.93 -0.96 -9.46
C GLU A 244 23.39 -2.39 -9.53
N LEU A 245 22.20 -2.65 -8.99
CA LEU A 245 21.52 -3.94 -9.14
C LEU A 245 21.35 -4.29 -10.62
N ASN A 246 20.87 -3.33 -11.43
CA ASN A 246 20.66 -3.52 -12.86
C ASN A 246 21.97 -3.72 -13.64
N LYS A 247 23.04 -2.96 -13.32
CA LYS A 247 24.39 -3.18 -13.88
C LYS A 247 24.91 -4.59 -13.58
N ASN A 248 24.52 -5.16 -12.44
CA ASN A 248 24.87 -6.52 -12.03
C ASN A 248 23.87 -7.59 -12.54
N GLY A 249 23.07 -7.27 -13.56
CA GLY A 249 22.17 -8.21 -14.23
C GLY A 249 20.88 -8.52 -13.46
N LYS A 250 20.57 -7.79 -12.38
CA LYS A 250 19.24 -7.83 -11.78
C LYS A 250 18.26 -7.07 -12.67
N LYS A 251 16.98 -7.39 -12.55
CA LYS A 251 15.92 -6.82 -13.39
C LYS A 251 14.94 -6.06 -12.50
N VAL A 252 15.29 -4.83 -12.15
CA VAL A 252 14.45 -3.94 -11.33
C VAL A 252 14.02 -2.76 -12.18
N ASN A 253 12.71 -2.60 -12.36
CA ASN A 253 12.14 -1.44 -13.04
C ASN A 253 11.57 -0.47 -11.98
N LEU A 254 12.07 0.76 -11.97
CA LEU A 254 11.71 1.77 -10.99
C LEU A 254 10.95 2.90 -11.68
N ARG A 255 9.68 3.11 -11.32
CA ARG A 255 8.88 4.24 -11.82
C ARG A 255 8.52 5.18 -10.68
N THR A 256 8.82 6.45 -10.87
CA THR A 256 8.61 7.50 -9.84
C THR A 256 7.40 8.36 -10.15
N PHE A 257 6.67 8.73 -9.10
CA PHE A 257 5.52 9.59 -9.13
C PHE A 257 5.68 10.68 -8.07
N ASP A 258 5.54 11.94 -8.47
CA ASP A 258 5.58 13.07 -7.54
C ASP A 258 4.18 13.35 -6.99
N SER A 259 3.93 13.02 -5.72
CA SER A 259 2.63 13.29 -5.11
C SER A 259 2.40 14.77 -4.83
N ALA A 260 3.47 15.59 -4.79
CA ALA A 260 3.44 17.02 -4.45
C ALA A 260 2.65 17.36 -3.17
N ARG A 261 2.55 16.40 -2.24
CA ARG A 261 1.72 16.48 -1.03
C ARG A 261 0.26 16.88 -1.31
N ASN A 262 -0.28 16.41 -2.44
CA ASN A 262 -1.61 16.77 -2.92
C ASN A 262 -2.48 15.51 -3.05
N PRO A 263 -3.52 15.35 -2.19
CA PRO A 263 -4.40 14.18 -2.23
C PRO A 263 -5.11 13.94 -3.57
N GLU A 264 -5.46 14.99 -4.31
CA GLU A 264 -6.12 14.83 -5.62
C GLU A 264 -5.14 14.37 -6.70
N LYS A 265 -3.91 14.90 -6.69
CA LYS A 265 -2.83 14.40 -7.55
C LYS A 265 -2.50 12.94 -7.19
N LEU A 266 -2.50 12.59 -5.91
CA LEU A 266 -2.29 11.24 -5.44
C LEU A 266 -3.35 10.27 -5.97
N LYS A 267 -4.63 10.63 -5.96
CA LYS A 267 -5.69 9.81 -6.57
C LYS A 267 -5.48 9.59 -8.07
N GLN A 268 -4.98 10.59 -8.81
CA GLN A 268 -4.64 10.45 -10.22
C GLN A 268 -3.45 9.50 -10.42
N ILE A 269 -2.42 9.59 -9.57
CA ILE A 269 -1.27 8.68 -9.59
C ILE A 269 -1.71 7.23 -9.34
N LEU A 270 -2.60 7.01 -8.36
CA LEU A 270 -3.12 5.68 -8.03
C LEU A 270 -4.00 5.08 -9.14
N ALA A 271 -4.50 5.90 -10.06
CA ALA A 271 -5.22 5.45 -11.25
C ALA A 271 -4.29 5.15 -12.46
N ASP A 272 -2.98 5.40 -12.35
CA ASP A 272 -2.04 5.06 -13.42
C ASP A 272 -1.95 3.53 -13.58
N PRO A 273 -2.07 2.97 -14.80
CA PRO A 273 -2.08 1.53 -15.03
C PRO A 273 -0.85 0.79 -14.49
N PHE A 274 0.28 1.47 -14.32
CA PHE A 274 1.47 0.86 -13.73
C PHE A 274 1.25 0.44 -12.28
N LEU A 275 0.40 1.15 -11.53
CA LEU A 275 0.09 0.80 -10.14
C LEU A 275 -0.76 -0.47 -10.06
N GLU A 276 -1.45 -0.88 -11.13
CA GLU A 276 -2.14 -2.17 -11.16
C GLU A 276 -1.16 -3.36 -11.25
N ILE A 277 -0.02 -3.16 -11.92
CA ILE A 277 0.99 -4.21 -12.18
C ILE A 277 2.22 -4.14 -11.27
N ALA A 278 2.36 -3.06 -10.48
CA ALA A 278 3.46 -2.90 -9.54
C ALA A 278 3.51 -4.06 -8.53
N ASP A 279 4.73 -4.51 -8.24
CA ASP A 279 4.99 -5.52 -7.22
C ASP A 279 5.13 -4.91 -5.85
N ILE A 280 5.66 -3.67 -5.77
CA ILE A 280 5.82 -2.92 -4.53
C ILE A 280 5.56 -1.43 -4.79
N ILE A 281 4.96 -0.76 -3.81
CA ILE A 281 4.89 0.69 -3.71
C ILE A 281 5.80 1.16 -2.57
N VAL A 282 6.73 2.08 -2.85
CA VAL A 282 7.59 2.74 -1.87
C VAL A 282 7.12 4.18 -1.68
N GLY A 283 6.86 4.56 -0.45
CA GLY A 283 6.27 5.87 -0.14
C GLY A 283 4.78 5.95 -0.52
N PRO A 284 4.08 7.01 -0.11
CA PRO A 284 4.58 8.27 0.42
C PRO A 284 5.02 8.19 1.88
N VAL A 285 5.56 9.31 2.38
CA VAL A 285 6.18 9.40 3.71
C VAL A 285 5.35 10.20 4.72
N TYR A 286 4.42 11.04 4.25
CA TYR A 286 3.56 11.84 5.13
C TYR A 286 2.28 11.09 5.52
N PRO A 287 1.82 11.20 6.78
CA PRO A 287 0.67 10.44 7.27
C PRO A 287 -0.61 10.59 6.46
N GLU A 288 -0.90 11.80 5.94
CA GLU A 288 -2.15 12.06 5.21
C GLU A 288 -2.22 11.30 3.88
N GLU A 289 -1.08 11.19 3.18
CA GLU A 289 -0.98 10.48 1.90
C GLU A 289 -0.80 8.98 2.10
N THR A 290 -0.12 8.61 3.18
CA THR A 290 0.21 7.24 3.53
C THR A 290 -1.04 6.40 3.75
N GLU A 291 -2.06 6.93 4.41
CA GLU A 291 -3.33 6.23 4.65
C GLU A 291 -4.09 5.92 3.35
N ILE A 292 -4.08 6.87 2.40
CA ILE A 292 -4.71 6.71 1.08
C ILE A 292 -4.01 5.59 0.29
N VAL A 293 -2.67 5.58 0.30
CA VAL A 293 -1.88 4.60 -0.45
C VAL A 293 -1.92 3.23 0.22
N ALA A 294 -1.91 3.16 1.55
CA ALA A 294 -2.07 1.90 2.28
C ALA A 294 -3.42 1.24 1.97
N ALA A 295 -4.51 2.01 1.94
CA ALA A 295 -5.82 1.50 1.55
C ALA A 295 -5.86 1.01 0.09
N PHE A 296 -5.22 1.73 -0.83
CA PHE A 296 -5.10 1.27 -2.22
C PHE A 296 -4.29 -0.03 -2.30
N ALA A 297 -3.14 -0.08 -1.63
CA ALA A 297 -2.24 -1.22 -1.56
C ALA A 297 -2.95 -2.47 -1.01
N GLU A 298 -3.72 -2.31 0.06
CA GLU A 298 -4.52 -3.39 0.67
C GLU A 298 -5.54 -3.96 -0.31
N ASN A 299 -6.33 -3.10 -0.96
CA ASN A 299 -7.35 -3.52 -1.94
C ASN A 299 -6.75 -4.19 -3.19
N ASN A 300 -5.45 -4.06 -3.39
CA ASN A 300 -4.72 -4.54 -4.55
C ASN A 300 -3.68 -5.61 -4.22
N ASP A 301 -3.47 -5.95 -2.95
CA ASP A 301 -2.42 -6.86 -2.48
C ASP A 301 -1.02 -6.48 -2.98
N ILE A 302 -0.74 -5.19 -2.96
CA ILE A 302 0.56 -4.65 -3.33
C ILE A 302 1.23 -4.22 -2.03
N PRO A 303 2.35 -4.85 -1.63
CA PRO A 303 3.10 -4.37 -0.49
C PRO A 303 3.45 -2.88 -0.63
N PHE A 304 3.00 -2.10 0.34
CA PHE A 304 3.34 -0.70 0.51
C PHE A 304 4.40 -0.58 1.62
N ILE A 305 5.52 0.06 1.30
CA ILE A 305 6.65 0.27 2.22
C ILE A 305 6.76 1.76 2.51
N ASN A 306 6.57 2.16 3.78
CA ASN A 306 7.00 3.47 4.24
C ASN A 306 8.50 3.40 4.62
N PRO A 307 9.37 4.17 3.93
CA PRO A 307 10.81 4.05 4.10
C PRO A 307 11.36 4.80 5.32
N LEU A 308 10.62 5.76 5.89
CA LEU A 308 11.15 6.72 6.88
C LEU A 308 10.47 6.66 8.26
N SER A 309 9.21 6.27 8.33
CA SER A 309 8.45 6.31 9.58
C SER A 309 8.90 5.22 10.55
N ASN A 310 8.95 5.57 11.84
CA ASN A 310 8.94 4.60 12.94
C ASN A 310 7.54 4.45 13.57
N VAL A 311 6.55 5.24 13.16
CA VAL A 311 5.18 5.22 13.71
C VAL A 311 4.29 4.31 12.86
N ASP A 312 3.66 3.32 13.49
CA ASP A 312 2.85 2.25 12.88
C ASP A 312 1.36 2.27 13.28
N GLU A 313 0.89 3.20 14.12
CA GLU A 313 -0.49 3.21 14.66
C GLU A 313 -1.59 3.13 13.59
N LYS A 314 -1.32 3.61 12.37
CA LYS A 314 -2.26 3.55 11.23
C LYS A 314 -2.07 2.32 10.33
N PHE A 315 -0.97 1.59 10.47
CA PHE A 315 -0.58 0.49 9.58
C PHE A 315 -1.05 -0.87 10.12
N GLU A 316 -1.41 -0.94 11.40
CA GLU A 316 -1.97 -2.15 12.00
C GLU A 316 -3.22 -2.63 11.26
N ALA A 317 -4.02 -1.70 10.73
CA ALA A 317 -5.25 -1.96 9.98
C ALA A 317 -5.05 -2.53 8.56
N TYR A 318 -3.82 -2.59 8.05
CA TYR A 318 -3.51 -3.01 6.67
C TYR A 318 -2.46 -4.13 6.67
N ASP A 319 -2.76 -5.29 6.10
CA ASP A 319 -1.85 -6.43 6.03
C ASP A 319 -0.71 -6.21 5.01
N PHE A 320 -0.92 -5.32 4.04
CA PHE A 320 0.05 -4.97 3.02
C PHE A 320 0.88 -3.72 3.32
N ALA A 321 0.73 -3.09 4.50
CA ALA A 321 1.51 -1.91 4.89
C ALA A 321 2.70 -2.26 5.80
N TYR A 322 3.90 -1.83 5.41
CA TYR A 322 5.15 -2.14 6.09
C TYR A 322 5.95 -0.87 6.41
N LEU A 323 6.70 -0.91 7.51
CA LEU A 323 7.76 0.05 7.79
C LEU A 323 9.11 -0.58 7.46
N PHE A 324 9.92 0.07 6.63
CA PHE A 324 11.29 -0.41 6.41
C PHE A 324 12.14 -0.28 7.69
N ARG A 325 11.81 0.73 8.50
CA ARG A 325 12.45 0.97 9.79
C ARG A 325 11.72 0.25 10.93
N PRO A 326 12.37 0.05 12.08
CA PRO A 326 11.69 -0.38 13.29
C PRO A 326 10.50 0.48 13.64
N SER A 327 9.44 -0.13 14.17
CA SER A 327 8.40 0.69 14.80
C SER A 327 8.81 1.15 16.19
N VAL A 328 8.11 2.16 16.72
CA VAL A 328 8.26 2.63 18.10
C VAL A 328 8.16 1.46 19.10
N SER A 329 7.22 0.54 18.86
CA SER A 329 7.02 -0.66 19.68
C SER A 329 8.24 -1.60 19.61
N SER A 330 8.75 -1.85 18.40
CA SER A 330 9.96 -2.68 18.22
C SER A 330 11.19 -2.06 18.88
N ILE A 331 11.40 -0.75 18.75
CA ILE A 331 12.50 -0.04 19.42
C ILE A 331 12.37 -0.16 20.94
N SER A 332 11.18 0.12 21.48
CA SER A 332 10.89 0.01 22.93
C SER A 332 11.19 -1.40 23.44
N GLN A 333 10.72 -2.43 22.72
CA GLN A 333 10.92 -3.83 23.08
C GLN A 333 12.41 -4.21 23.03
N GLY A 334 13.11 -3.85 21.95
CA GLY A 334 14.55 -4.14 21.79
C GLY A 334 15.40 -3.49 22.87
N LEU A 335 15.15 -2.20 23.16
CA LEU A 335 15.85 -1.46 24.21
C LEU A 335 15.62 -2.07 25.60
N MET A 336 14.37 -2.42 25.93
CA MET A 336 14.05 -3.01 27.23
C MET A 336 14.55 -4.45 27.36
N ASP A 337 14.55 -5.24 26.28
CA ASP A 337 15.12 -6.58 26.26
C ASP A 337 16.64 -6.54 26.46
N PHE A 338 17.33 -5.61 25.81
CA PHE A 338 18.75 -5.36 26.05
C PHE A 338 18.99 -4.97 27.51
N SER A 339 18.27 -3.96 28.02
CA SER A 339 18.45 -3.44 29.37
C SER A 339 18.28 -4.54 30.43
N ARG A 340 17.26 -5.39 30.29
CA ARG A 340 17.00 -6.51 31.21
C ARG A 340 18.08 -7.59 31.18
N LYS A 341 18.68 -7.84 30.01
CA LYS A 341 19.70 -8.89 29.86
C LYS A 341 21.08 -8.45 30.29
N ASN A 342 21.40 -7.17 30.07
CA ASN A 342 22.78 -6.69 30.07
C ASN A 342 23.07 -5.61 31.12
N LEU A 343 22.06 -5.02 31.76
CA LEU A 343 22.26 -3.98 32.76
C LEU A 343 21.76 -4.41 34.14
N GLU A 344 22.44 -3.87 35.16
CA GLU A 344 21.98 -3.91 36.54
C GLU A 344 21.16 -2.65 36.87
N GLY A 345 20.32 -2.75 37.90
CA GLY A 345 19.44 -1.66 38.31
C GLY A 345 18.10 -1.64 37.58
N LYS A 346 17.16 -0.87 38.13
CA LYS A 346 15.76 -0.84 37.68
C LYS A 346 15.16 0.57 37.60
N ARG A 347 15.94 1.61 37.82
CA ARG A 347 15.50 3.00 37.82
C ARG A 347 15.85 3.65 36.47
N ILE A 348 14.84 4.06 35.70
CA ILE A 348 15.03 4.64 34.37
C ILE A 348 14.63 6.12 34.41
N ALA A 349 15.47 6.98 33.83
CA ALA A 349 15.09 8.32 33.48
C ALA A 349 14.95 8.45 31.95
N ILE A 350 13.90 9.11 31.48
CA ILE A 350 13.62 9.31 30.06
C ILE A 350 13.57 10.81 29.76
N ALA A 351 14.40 11.24 28.82
CA ALA A 351 14.33 12.53 28.16
C ALA A 351 13.91 12.32 26.71
N TYR A 352 13.02 13.15 26.19
CA TYR A 352 12.56 13.03 24.80
C TYR A 352 12.29 14.41 24.18
N SER A 353 12.44 14.53 22.86
CA SER A 353 12.14 15.79 22.16
C SER A 353 10.64 16.06 22.03
N GLY A 354 10.25 17.20 21.46
CA GLY A 354 8.85 17.49 21.12
C GLY A 354 8.32 16.75 19.88
N ALA A 355 9.13 15.93 19.20
CA ALA A 355 8.69 15.19 18.02
C ALA A 355 7.70 14.08 18.40
N THR A 356 6.65 13.90 17.60
CA THR A 356 5.60 12.89 17.84
C THR A 356 6.15 11.48 18.03
N ARG A 357 7.15 11.07 17.24
CA ARG A 357 7.81 9.78 17.41
C ARG A 357 8.46 9.65 18.79
N ASP A 358 9.19 10.68 19.24
CA ASP A 358 9.93 10.64 20.50
C ASP A 358 8.99 10.62 21.70
N GLU A 359 7.88 11.33 21.62
CA GLU A 359 6.80 11.27 22.61
C GLU A 359 6.19 9.86 22.69
N LEU A 360 5.85 9.26 21.53
CA LEU A 360 5.32 7.90 21.49
C LEU A 360 6.34 6.87 22.02
N LEU A 361 7.63 7.02 21.65
CA LEU A 361 8.70 6.14 22.11
C LEU A 361 8.93 6.25 23.61
N SER A 362 8.91 7.47 24.15
CA SER A 362 8.93 7.72 25.58
C SER A 362 7.78 7.03 26.30
N LYS A 363 6.54 7.24 25.81
CA LYS A 363 5.34 6.66 26.41
C LYS A 363 5.36 5.14 26.39
N GLN A 364 5.58 4.52 25.23
CA GLN A 364 5.58 3.07 25.08
C GLN A 364 6.72 2.41 25.87
N THR A 365 7.92 3.00 25.85
CA THR A 365 9.05 2.50 26.65
C THR A 365 8.76 2.59 28.14
N ALA A 366 8.21 3.71 28.62
CA ALA A 366 7.86 3.87 30.03
C ALA A 366 6.79 2.85 30.48
N GLU A 367 5.74 2.66 29.69
CA GLU A 367 4.69 1.68 29.98
C GLU A 367 5.23 0.24 29.99
N LEU A 368 6.07 -0.12 29.03
CA LEU A 368 6.72 -1.43 28.97
C LEU A 368 7.68 -1.64 30.14
N ALA A 369 8.49 -0.63 30.47
CA ALA A 369 9.42 -0.68 31.59
C ALA A 369 8.71 -0.95 32.92
N VAL A 370 7.61 -0.22 33.20
CA VAL A 370 6.80 -0.44 34.40
C VAL A 370 6.21 -1.86 34.43
N LYS A 371 5.69 -2.36 33.29
CA LYS A 371 5.20 -3.75 33.19
C LYS A 371 6.29 -4.78 33.48
N LEU A 372 7.55 -4.48 33.14
CA LEU A 372 8.72 -5.33 33.41
C LEU A 372 9.31 -5.12 34.82
N GLY A 373 8.69 -4.29 35.66
CA GLY A 373 9.09 -4.05 37.05
C GLY A 373 10.19 -3.01 37.23
N TYR A 374 10.42 -2.15 36.25
CA TYR A 374 11.29 -0.98 36.38
C TYR A 374 10.52 0.21 36.98
N GLN A 375 11.26 1.09 37.66
CA GLN A 375 10.77 2.36 38.18
C GLN A 375 11.17 3.50 37.22
N ILE A 376 10.18 4.28 36.77
CA ILE A 376 10.46 5.52 36.04
C ILE A 376 10.68 6.65 37.05
N VAL A 377 11.94 7.09 37.20
CA VAL A 377 12.31 8.16 38.15
C VAL A 377 12.20 9.55 37.54
N ALA A 378 12.22 9.65 36.21
CA ALA A 378 11.90 10.85 35.45
C ALA A 378 11.39 10.47 34.06
N ASN A 379 10.40 11.19 33.55
CA ASN A 379 10.00 11.15 32.15
C ASN A 379 9.61 12.57 31.72
N LYS A 380 10.44 13.22 30.89
CA LYS A 380 10.31 14.65 30.57
C LYS A 380 10.58 14.93 29.10
N SER A 381 9.70 15.72 28.49
CA SER A 381 10.04 16.41 27.24
C SER A 381 11.10 17.46 27.54
N VAL A 382 12.11 17.55 26.68
CA VAL A 382 13.25 18.46 26.82
C VAL A 382 13.52 19.20 25.52
N ASN A 383 13.99 20.43 25.64
CA ASN A 383 14.68 21.16 24.57
C ASN A 383 16.11 21.52 25.03
N GLU A 384 16.84 22.26 24.19
CA GLU A 384 18.21 22.73 24.45
C GLU A 384 18.41 23.33 25.87
N LYS A 385 17.42 24.07 26.39
CA LYS A 385 17.51 24.79 27.67
C LYS A 385 17.25 23.89 28.87
N ASP A 386 16.53 22.78 28.68
CA ASP A 386 16.09 21.90 29.77
C ASP A 386 17.13 20.83 30.12
N ILE A 387 18.09 20.54 29.22
CA ILE A 387 19.07 19.46 29.35
C ILE A 387 19.84 19.53 30.67
N ARG A 388 20.43 20.69 30.99
CA ARG A 388 21.21 20.86 32.23
C ARG A 388 20.36 20.62 33.47
N THR A 389 19.13 21.12 33.47
CA THR A 389 18.17 20.95 34.57
C THR A 389 17.75 19.48 34.74
N PHE A 390 17.50 18.78 33.64
CA PHE A 390 17.15 17.36 33.65
C PHE A 390 18.24 16.51 34.33
N PHE A 391 19.48 16.60 33.88
CA PHE A 391 20.59 15.84 34.45
C PHE A 391 20.94 16.26 35.89
N SER A 392 20.83 17.55 36.21
CA SER A 392 21.03 18.05 37.58
C SER A 392 19.98 17.49 38.54
N ASN A 393 18.71 17.42 38.14
CA ASN A 393 17.63 16.85 38.95
C ASN A 393 17.81 15.36 39.24
N LEU A 394 18.49 14.64 38.34
CA LEU A 394 18.89 13.25 38.49
C LEU A 394 20.14 13.07 39.35
N ASN A 395 20.76 14.15 39.83
CA ASN A 395 22.02 14.13 40.55
C ASN A 395 23.14 13.46 39.74
N VAL A 396 23.20 13.71 38.43
CA VAL A 396 24.26 13.20 37.54
C VAL A 396 25.39 14.23 37.52
N SER A 397 26.41 14.02 38.33
CA SER A 397 27.56 14.91 38.50
C SER A 397 28.81 14.12 38.93
N ARG A 398 30.00 14.73 38.89
CA ARG A 398 31.25 14.04 39.27
C ARG A 398 31.17 13.55 40.73
N ASN A 399 31.38 12.25 40.96
CA ASN A 399 31.34 11.59 42.27
C ASN A 399 29.98 11.60 43.00
N SER A 400 28.86 11.72 42.28
CA SER A 400 27.52 11.60 42.88
C SER A 400 26.90 10.22 42.65
N ASN A 401 25.88 9.89 43.44
CA ASN A 401 25.00 8.74 43.22
C ASN A 401 23.77 9.21 42.43
N PRO A 402 23.65 8.84 41.15
CA PRO A 402 22.50 9.22 40.35
C PRO A 402 21.20 8.59 40.88
N LYS A 403 20.08 9.31 40.68
CA LYS A 403 18.74 8.81 41.01
C LYS A 403 18.26 7.72 40.05
N ALA A 404 18.84 7.65 38.85
CA ALA A 404 18.56 6.64 37.84
C ALA A 404 19.74 5.67 37.72
N ASP A 405 19.46 4.43 37.33
CA ASP A 405 20.46 3.42 36.96
C ASP A 405 20.80 3.48 35.46
N MET A 406 19.90 4.06 34.64
CA MET A 406 20.10 4.29 33.22
C MET A 406 19.26 5.48 32.73
N VAL A 407 19.73 6.15 31.68
CA VAL A 407 19.03 7.29 31.04
C VAL A 407 18.77 6.96 29.59
N PHE A 408 17.54 7.15 29.14
CA PHE A 408 17.16 7.07 27.73
C PHE A 408 16.90 8.48 27.19
N VAL A 409 17.55 8.83 26.09
CA VAL A 409 17.40 10.11 25.40
C VAL A 409 16.86 9.85 24.00
N PHE A 410 15.56 10.07 23.81
CA PHE A 410 14.89 9.89 22.53
C PHE A 410 14.87 11.21 21.76
N SER A 411 15.85 11.39 20.88
CA SER A 411 15.93 12.54 19.98
C SER A 411 16.93 12.31 18.85
N ASP A 412 16.59 12.77 17.64
CA ASP A 412 17.55 12.99 16.54
C ASP A 412 17.86 14.48 16.34
N ASP A 413 17.50 15.34 17.30
CA ASP A 413 17.74 16.78 17.19
C ASP A 413 19.18 17.12 17.61
N PRO A 414 20.02 17.66 16.70
CA PRO A 414 21.37 18.07 17.04
C PRO A 414 21.43 19.12 18.16
N ASN A 415 20.39 19.93 18.35
CA ASN A 415 20.31 20.94 19.42
C ASN A 415 20.08 20.31 20.81
N ILE A 416 19.59 19.07 20.85
CA ILE A 416 19.52 18.27 22.08
C ILE A 416 20.82 17.48 22.28
N ALA A 417 21.38 16.92 21.21
CA ALA A 417 22.59 16.09 21.28
C ALA A 417 23.84 16.87 21.69
N SER A 418 24.11 18.02 21.05
CA SER A 418 25.31 18.84 21.30
C SER A 418 25.49 19.22 22.79
N PRO A 419 24.50 19.81 23.49
CA PRO A 419 24.67 20.14 24.91
C PRO A 419 24.78 18.91 25.81
N ILE A 420 24.24 17.75 25.40
CA ILE A 420 24.44 16.49 26.12
C ILE A 420 25.89 16.04 25.99
N PHE A 421 26.46 16.01 24.79
CA PHE A 421 27.88 15.66 24.62
C PHE A 421 28.79 16.54 25.49
N GLY A 422 28.63 17.86 25.44
CA GLY A 422 29.43 18.77 26.27
C GLY A 422 29.21 18.59 27.78
N LEU A 423 28.02 18.17 28.21
CA LEU A 423 27.76 17.80 29.60
C LEU A 423 28.50 16.51 29.97
N LEU A 424 28.44 15.47 29.11
CA LEU A 424 29.07 14.17 29.33
C LEU A 424 30.59 14.22 29.34
N GLU A 425 31.21 15.13 28.59
CA GLU A 425 32.65 15.41 28.69
C GLU A 425 33.03 16.02 30.05
N SER A 426 32.14 16.82 30.64
CA SER A 426 32.42 17.52 31.89
C SER A 426 32.26 16.66 33.15
N ILE A 427 31.50 15.56 33.05
CA ILE A 427 31.17 14.68 34.17
C ILE A 427 31.81 13.30 34.00
N ASN A 428 32.37 12.77 35.07
CA ASN A 428 32.93 11.42 35.09
C ASN A 428 31.99 10.51 35.91
N VAL A 429 30.89 10.07 35.30
CA VAL A 429 29.87 9.22 35.92
C VAL A 429 29.74 7.95 35.11
N ASP A 430 29.74 6.79 35.76
CA ASP A 430 29.48 5.49 35.14
C ASP A 430 27.96 5.21 35.10
N LEU A 431 27.26 5.89 34.19
CA LEU A 431 25.80 5.82 34.04
C LEU A 431 25.49 5.56 32.56
N PRO A 432 24.92 4.41 32.19
CA PRO A 432 24.53 4.13 30.81
C PRO A 432 23.52 5.15 30.28
N ILE A 433 23.87 5.80 29.17
CA ILE A 433 23.02 6.77 28.46
C ILE A 433 22.76 6.24 27.06
N PHE A 434 21.50 5.93 26.80
CA PHE A 434 21.04 5.42 25.52
C PHE A 434 20.54 6.58 24.67
N VAL A 435 21.08 6.70 23.46
CA VAL A 435 20.75 7.75 22.50
C VAL A 435 20.39 7.12 21.16
N MET A 436 19.73 7.86 20.27
CA MET A 436 19.49 7.38 18.91
C MET A 436 20.79 7.25 18.12
N ASP A 437 20.89 6.25 17.25
CA ASP A 437 22.08 6.04 16.39
C ASP A 437 22.36 7.18 15.41
N SER A 438 21.38 8.06 15.16
CA SER A 438 21.57 9.30 14.38
C SER A 438 22.70 10.18 14.90
N TRP A 439 23.01 10.08 16.20
CA TRP A 439 24.08 10.87 16.84
C TRP A 439 25.47 10.52 16.31
N LEU A 440 25.65 9.32 15.74
CA LEU A 440 26.88 8.89 15.09
C LEU A 440 27.18 9.68 13.80
N TYR A 441 26.19 10.37 13.23
CA TYR A 441 26.30 11.03 11.92
C TYR A 441 26.29 12.56 12.01
N PHE A 442 26.27 13.15 13.22
CA PHE A 442 26.32 14.60 13.35
C PHE A 442 27.73 15.13 13.09
N ASN A 443 27.82 16.21 12.30
CA ASN A 443 29.11 16.80 11.89
C ASN A 443 29.97 17.30 13.07
N PHE A 444 29.37 17.59 14.23
CA PHE A 444 30.11 18.01 15.42
C PHE A 444 30.53 16.84 16.32
N ALA A 445 30.00 15.63 16.10
CA ALA A 445 30.36 14.47 16.88
C ALA A 445 31.76 14.01 16.47
N ASN A 446 32.73 14.17 17.38
CA ASN A 446 34.09 13.67 17.19
C ASN A 446 34.27 12.32 17.91
N TYR A 447 35.42 11.70 17.70
CA TYR A 447 35.72 10.40 18.27
C TYR A 447 35.68 10.42 19.81
N GLU A 448 36.31 11.43 20.43
CA GLU A 448 36.42 11.56 21.89
C GLU A 448 35.06 11.71 22.56
N MET A 449 34.13 12.43 21.92
CA MET A 449 32.74 12.57 22.34
C MET A 449 31.98 11.24 22.30
N LEU A 450 32.19 10.47 21.24
CA LEU A 450 31.44 9.23 20.96
C LEU A 450 32.00 8.02 21.73
N GLU A 451 33.30 7.99 21.99
CA GLU A 451 33.98 6.93 22.77
C GLU A 451 33.73 7.05 24.28
N ASN A 452 32.98 8.07 24.73
CA ASN A 452 32.60 8.19 26.12
C ASN A 452 31.95 6.87 26.60
N GLN A 453 32.53 6.26 27.65
CA GLN A 453 32.24 4.87 28.06
C GLN A 453 30.76 4.61 28.39
N ASN A 454 29.99 5.68 28.58
CA ASN A 454 28.59 5.67 28.99
C ASN A 454 27.58 5.66 27.85
N LEU A 455 27.97 6.07 26.63
CA LEU A 455 27.04 6.16 25.52
C LEU A 455 26.71 4.79 24.93
N ARG A 456 25.43 4.59 24.63
CA ARG A 456 24.90 3.43 23.92
C ARG A 456 23.98 3.93 22.82
N PHE A 457 24.15 3.42 21.60
CA PHE A 457 23.39 3.87 20.43
C PHE A 457 22.29 2.86 20.09
N ILE A 458 21.04 3.31 20.09
CA ILE A 458 19.87 2.50 19.76
C ILE A 458 19.77 2.41 18.24
N GLY A 459 19.95 1.20 17.70
CA GLY A 459 19.98 0.99 16.26
C GLY A 459 18.62 1.18 15.58
N ASN A 460 18.63 1.88 14.45
CA ASN A 460 17.44 2.21 13.66
C ASN A 460 17.76 2.14 12.15
N ASN A 461 18.09 0.93 11.69
CA ASN A 461 18.74 0.65 10.39
C ASN A 461 20.17 1.20 10.30
N SER A 462 20.96 1.00 11.35
CA SER A 462 22.31 1.55 11.49
C SER A 462 23.25 1.08 10.38
N VAL A 463 24.06 2.00 9.88
CA VAL A 463 25.06 1.77 8.83
C VAL A 463 26.33 1.15 9.43
N ARG A 464 26.92 0.17 8.74
CA ARG A 464 28.26 -0.35 9.07
C ARG A 464 29.32 0.59 8.52
N LEU A 465 29.54 1.72 9.19
CA LEU A 465 30.33 2.86 8.72
C LEU A 465 31.73 2.48 8.18
N GLU A 466 32.37 1.47 8.77
CA GLU A 466 33.72 1.01 8.41
C GLU A 466 33.74 -0.04 7.29
N SER A 467 32.59 -0.45 6.78
CA SER A 467 32.52 -1.54 5.80
C SER A 467 32.98 -1.09 4.40
N PRO A 468 33.69 -1.96 3.65
CA PRO A 468 34.05 -1.68 2.26
C PRO A 468 32.82 -1.38 1.38
N GLU A 469 31.67 -1.98 1.69
CA GLU A 469 30.42 -1.71 0.97
C GLU A 469 29.96 -0.26 1.14
N VAL A 470 30.08 0.32 2.34
CA VAL A 470 29.75 1.73 2.61
C VAL A 470 30.70 2.66 1.88
N GLU A 471 31.99 2.37 1.89
CA GLU A 471 32.97 3.20 1.19
C GLU A 471 32.77 3.16 -0.34
N ASN A 472 32.47 1.99 -0.90
CA ASN A 472 32.10 1.86 -2.31
C ASN A 472 30.83 2.65 -2.64
N PHE A 473 29.80 2.56 -1.79
CA PHE A 473 28.58 3.36 -1.94
C PHE A 473 28.88 4.86 -1.90
N LYS A 474 29.64 5.35 -0.91
CA LYS A 474 30.00 6.77 -0.77
C LYS A 474 30.73 7.29 -2.01
N ASN A 475 31.70 6.53 -2.51
CA ASN A 475 32.45 6.88 -3.72
C ASN A 475 31.56 6.90 -4.97
N GLY A 476 30.69 5.89 -5.13
CA GLY A 476 29.71 5.84 -6.22
C GLY A 476 28.71 7.00 -6.17
N PHE A 477 28.22 7.32 -4.98
CA PHE A 477 27.29 8.41 -4.73
C PHE A 477 27.92 9.77 -5.03
N TYR A 478 29.14 10.02 -4.51
CA TYR A 478 29.88 11.25 -4.79
C TYR A 478 30.18 11.40 -6.29
N LYS A 479 30.58 10.33 -6.97
CA LYS A 479 30.82 10.36 -8.42
C LYS A 479 29.54 10.71 -9.22
N GLN A 480 28.38 10.24 -8.76
CA GLN A 480 27.10 10.46 -9.46
C GLN A 480 26.48 11.82 -9.15
N TYR A 481 26.57 12.29 -7.90
CA TYR A 481 25.81 13.45 -7.41
C TYR A 481 26.68 14.61 -6.94
N SER A 482 28.02 14.47 -6.96
CA SER A 482 29.00 15.49 -6.53
C SER A 482 28.80 16.01 -5.11
N THR A 483 28.20 15.19 -4.24
CA THR A 483 27.99 15.48 -2.82
C THR A 483 28.14 14.19 -2.01
N PHE A 484 28.45 14.31 -0.71
CA PHE A 484 28.52 13.15 0.17
C PHE A 484 27.09 12.69 0.55
N PRO A 485 26.85 11.37 0.67
CA PRO A 485 25.54 10.87 1.03
C PRO A 485 25.18 11.21 2.48
N SER A 486 23.96 11.72 2.68
CA SER A 486 23.36 11.85 4.02
C SER A 486 22.92 10.48 4.55
N PHE A 487 22.48 10.42 5.82
CA PHE A 487 21.85 9.21 6.36
C PHE A 487 20.67 8.73 5.50
N ASN A 488 19.85 9.64 4.97
CA ASN A 488 18.69 9.27 4.14
C ASN A 488 19.14 8.62 2.82
N ALA A 489 20.24 9.08 2.23
CA ALA A 489 20.81 8.45 1.04
C ALA A 489 21.32 7.02 1.33
N HIS A 490 21.96 6.79 2.49
CA HIS A 490 22.33 5.43 2.91
C HIS A 490 21.09 4.56 3.07
N LEU A 491 20.05 5.06 3.76
CA LEU A 491 18.81 4.33 3.97
C LEU A 491 18.12 3.96 2.65
N GLY A 492 18.09 4.88 1.68
CA GLY A 492 17.53 4.63 0.35
C GLY A 492 18.30 3.58 -0.43
N TYR A 493 19.64 3.61 -0.37
CA TYR A 493 20.50 2.62 -1.02
C TYR A 493 20.30 1.23 -0.41
N ASP A 494 20.29 1.11 0.91
CA ASP A 494 20.06 -0.17 1.58
C ASP A 494 18.64 -0.70 1.33
N LEU A 495 17.64 0.20 1.25
CA LEU A 495 16.27 -0.14 0.87
C LEU A 495 16.19 -0.76 -0.53
N ALA A 496 16.93 -0.24 -1.53
CA ALA A 496 16.94 -0.82 -2.87
C ALA A 496 17.37 -2.30 -2.85
N TYR A 497 18.43 -2.60 -2.11
CA TYR A 497 18.93 -3.97 -1.95
C TYR A 497 17.96 -4.84 -1.15
N TRP A 498 17.41 -4.32 -0.04
CA TRP A 498 16.43 -5.03 0.76
C TRP A 498 15.18 -5.40 -0.06
N LEU A 499 14.67 -4.48 -0.88
CA LEU A 499 13.52 -4.74 -1.76
C LEU A 499 13.83 -5.90 -2.71
N HIS A 500 14.92 -5.80 -3.47
CA HIS A 500 15.29 -6.84 -4.43
C HIS A 500 15.58 -8.20 -3.75
N GLU A 501 16.21 -8.21 -2.57
CA GLU A 501 16.49 -9.46 -1.83
C GLU A 501 15.24 -10.06 -1.17
N SER A 502 14.20 -9.26 -0.95
CA SER A 502 12.94 -9.69 -0.35
C SER A 502 11.93 -10.13 -1.40
N ILE A 503 12.00 -9.57 -2.60
CA ILE A 503 11.10 -9.87 -3.69
C ILE A 503 11.84 -9.84 -5.03
N ASN A 504 11.84 -10.96 -5.75
CA ASN A 504 12.42 -11.05 -7.09
C ASN A 504 11.95 -12.32 -7.79
N VAL A 505 12.29 -12.48 -9.06
CA VAL A 505 11.92 -13.63 -9.89
C VAL A 505 12.31 -14.98 -9.28
N ASN A 506 13.42 -15.07 -8.55
CA ASN A 506 13.89 -16.32 -7.95
C ASN A 506 13.25 -16.63 -6.59
N GLU A 507 13.00 -15.62 -5.76
CA GLU A 507 12.36 -15.77 -4.44
C GLU A 507 10.83 -15.86 -4.54
N GLY A 508 10.25 -15.30 -5.61
CA GLY A 508 8.82 -15.10 -5.81
C GLY A 508 8.35 -13.71 -5.40
N PHE A 509 7.10 -13.37 -5.76
CA PHE A 509 6.53 -12.03 -5.60
C PHE A 509 5.62 -11.85 -4.36
N ASP A 510 5.67 -12.79 -3.41
CA ASP A 510 4.96 -12.71 -2.14
C ASP A 510 5.92 -12.22 -1.05
N LEU A 511 5.85 -10.91 -0.74
CA LEU A 511 6.75 -10.27 0.21
C LEU A 511 6.62 -10.88 1.61
N ARG A 512 5.38 -11.02 2.13
CA ARG A 512 5.14 -11.52 3.50
C ARG A 512 5.75 -12.90 3.67
N LYS A 513 5.45 -13.83 2.76
CA LYS A 513 5.98 -15.18 2.77
C LYS A 513 7.51 -15.21 2.68
N ASN A 514 8.11 -14.35 1.85
CA ASN A 514 9.57 -14.30 1.72
C ASN A 514 10.26 -13.74 2.96
N LEU A 515 9.67 -12.74 3.60
CA LEU A 515 10.17 -12.19 4.86
C LEU A 515 10.07 -13.20 6.01
N ASP A 516 9.05 -14.06 6.04
CA ASP A 516 8.89 -15.07 7.12
C ASP A 516 9.88 -16.25 7.03
N LYS A 517 10.37 -16.55 5.83
CA LYS A 517 11.36 -17.63 5.61
C LYS A 517 12.74 -17.33 6.20
N LYS A 518 13.10 -16.06 6.35
CA LYS A 518 14.45 -15.65 6.78
C LYS A 518 14.30 -14.64 7.91
N GLY A 519 14.73 -15.02 9.12
CA GLY A 519 14.76 -14.16 10.30
C GLY A 519 15.66 -12.94 10.12
N PHE A 520 16.87 -13.00 10.66
CA PHE A 520 17.86 -11.95 10.45
C PHE A 520 18.45 -12.00 9.03
N ARG A 521 18.57 -10.83 8.41
CA ARG A 521 19.24 -10.63 7.11
C ARG A 521 20.25 -9.50 7.24
N LYS A 522 21.50 -9.77 6.89
CA LYS A 522 22.56 -8.76 6.80
C LYS A 522 22.21 -7.76 5.70
N GLY A 523 22.27 -6.46 5.98
CA GLY A 523 22.01 -5.41 5.01
C GLY A 523 23.21 -5.20 4.06
N LYS A 524 22.97 -4.58 2.92
CA LYS A 524 24.03 -4.28 1.93
C LYS A 524 25.06 -3.35 2.55
N ILE A 525 24.60 -2.31 3.24
CA ILE A 525 25.43 -1.37 4.00
C ILE A 525 25.00 -1.24 5.46
N SER A 526 23.74 -1.56 5.80
CA SER A 526 23.27 -1.57 7.20
C SER A 526 23.64 -2.86 7.91
N TYR A 527 23.70 -2.86 9.25
CA TYR A 527 23.97 -4.08 10.04
C TYR A 527 22.99 -5.21 9.70
N GLY A 528 21.72 -4.88 9.47
CA GLY A 528 20.74 -5.81 8.95
C GLY A 528 19.32 -5.47 9.33
N THR A 529 18.43 -6.40 9.01
CA THR A 529 17.01 -6.31 9.33
C THR A 529 16.46 -7.67 9.78
N ASN A 530 15.37 -7.67 10.54
CA ASN A 530 14.61 -8.87 10.85
C ASN A 530 13.11 -8.59 10.74
N PHE A 531 12.50 -9.15 9.69
CA PHE A 531 11.08 -8.96 9.37
C PHE A 531 10.25 -10.22 9.60
N GLN A 532 10.83 -11.31 10.11
CA GLN A 532 10.07 -12.55 10.31
C GLN A 532 8.88 -12.28 11.23
N ASN A 533 7.68 -12.65 10.81
CA ASN A 533 6.41 -12.44 11.51
C ASN A 533 6.17 -10.98 11.94
N SER A 534 6.67 -10.00 11.16
CA SER A 534 6.57 -8.59 11.48
C SER A 534 6.44 -7.71 10.24
N LYS A 535 5.61 -6.66 10.32
CA LYS A 535 5.48 -5.63 9.27
C LYS A 535 6.52 -4.52 9.37
N ASN A 536 7.39 -4.57 10.38
CA ASN A 536 8.50 -3.63 10.57
C ASN A 536 9.79 -4.36 10.97
N ASN A 537 10.94 -3.68 10.85
CA ASN A 537 12.23 -4.24 11.22
C ASN A 537 12.34 -4.42 12.75
N ARG A 538 12.50 -5.66 13.22
CA ARG A 538 12.64 -5.98 14.66
C ARG A 538 14.09 -6.17 15.12
N TYR A 539 15.06 -5.96 14.23
CA TYR A 539 16.47 -6.01 14.62
C TYR A 539 16.90 -4.64 15.17
N ILE A 540 16.98 -4.56 16.50
CA ILE A 540 17.32 -3.35 17.27
C ILE A 540 18.64 -3.59 18.02
N PRO A 541 19.79 -3.55 17.33
CA PRO A 541 21.08 -3.67 17.99
C PRO A 541 21.32 -2.46 18.89
N ILE A 542 22.00 -2.68 20.01
CA ILE A 542 22.53 -1.59 20.85
C ILE A 542 24.03 -1.55 20.63
N PHE A 543 24.53 -0.40 20.18
CA PHE A 543 25.95 -0.24 19.91
C PHE A 543 26.68 0.53 21.00
N LYS A 544 27.98 0.30 21.07
CA LYS A 544 28.94 1.13 21.81
C LYS A 544 30.16 1.35 20.90
N LEU A 545 30.73 2.54 20.93
CA LEU A 545 32.01 2.80 20.27
C LEU A 545 33.15 2.34 21.21
N GLU A 546 34.04 1.48 20.71
CA GLU A 546 35.24 1.04 21.42
C GLU A 546 36.41 1.04 20.43
N ASP A 547 37.51 1.73 20.77
CA ASP A 547 38.74 1.79 19.95
C ASP A 547 38.50 2.19 18.47
N GLY A 548 37.57 3.10 18.21
CA GLY A 548 37.23 3.54 16.86
C GLY A 548 36.15 2.72 16.16
N VAL A 549 35.72 1.61 16.78
CA VAL A 549 34.85 0.62 16.14
C VAL A 549 33.49 0.56 16.81
N LEU A 550 32.43 0.54 15.99
CA LEU A 550 31.06 0.37 16.48
C LEU A 550 30.76 -1.11 16.76
N ILE A 551 30.67 -1.47 18.05
CA ILE A 551 30.46 -2.84 18.52
C ILE A 551 29.02 -3.02 19.01
N GLU A 552 28.33 -4.04 18.49
CA GLU A 552 27.03 -4.49 19.00
C GLU A 552 27.22 -5.20 20.35
N LYS A 553 26.45 -4.79 21.37
CA LYS A 553 26.58 -5.28 22.75
C LYS A 553 25.57 -6.34 23.13
#